data_AF-A0A498SST2-F1
#
_entry.id   AF-A0A498SST2-F1
#
_cell.length_a   1.000
_cell.length_b   1.000
_cell.length_c   1.000
_cell.angle_alpha   90.00
_cell.angle_beta   90.00
_cell.angle_gamma   90.00
#
_symmetry.space_group_name_H-M   'P 1'
#
loop_
_entity.id
_entity.type
_entity.pdbx_description
1 polymer ?
#
loop_
_entity_poly.entity_id
_entity_poly.type
_entity_poly.pdbx_seq_one_letter_code
_entity_poly.pdbx_strand_id
1 'polypeptide(L)'
;NVFSELEVLASIFAGAIHDVDHPGFTNHHLINTNSELAIMYNDESVLEQHHLAVAFKLLQDSNCNFIVSLNRKQRQLFRKLTIEMVLATDMSKHMNILADLKTMVEAKKVAGSSVLTLDKTDRIQIMQTMIHLADLSNPTKPINLYNIWVKNIMEEYWRQGDRERDLGIDISPMCDRNNITIAKSQVNVIIYYGTEILIYQ
;
A
#
# COMPACT_ATOMS: atom_id res chain seq x y z
N ASN A 1 -23.00 2.36 10.07
CA ASN A 1 -22.50 3.70 9.70
C ASN A 1 -21.33 4.10 10.57
N VAL A 2 -20.16 3.49 10.35
CA VAL A 2 -18.91 3.87 11.02
C VAL A 2 -18.29 5.05 10.27
N PHE A 3 -17.94 4.87 9.00
CA PHE A 3 -17.34 5.90 8.15
C PHE A 3 -18.39 6.84 7.51
N SER A 4 -18.00 8.10 7.31
CA SER A 4 -18.75 9.10 6.56
C SER A 4 -18.58 8.89 5.05
N GLU A 5 -19.48 9.45 4.24
CA GLU A 5 -19.39 9.36 2.78
C GLU A 5 -18.07 9.94 2.23
N LEU A 6 -17.52 10.97 2.86
CA LEU A 6 -16.25 11.56 2.44
C LEU A 6 -15.05 10.65 2.74
N GLU A 7 -15.08 9.94 3.88
CA GLU A 7 -14.05 8.95 4.22
C GLU A 7 -14.14 7.74 3.28
N VAL A 8 -15.35 7.27 2.97
CA VAL A 8 -15.56 6.20 1.98
C VAL A 8 -15.04 6.62 0.60
N LEU A 9 -15.36 7.83 0.15
CA LEU A 9 -14.86 8.39 -1.11
C LEU A 9 -13.33 8.46 -1.11
N ALA A 10 -12.72 8.94 -0.02
CA ALA A 10 -11.27 9.00 0.11
C ALA A 10 -10.63 7.60 0.05
N SER A 11 -11.22 6.58 0.70
CA SER A 11 -10.69 5.22 0.66
C SER A 11 -10.77 4.59 -0.72
N ILE A 12 -11.89 4.75 -1.42
CA ILE A 12 -12.04 4.26 -2.80
C ILE A 12 -11.03 4.95 -3.71
N PHE A 13 -10.88 6.27 -3.58
CA PHE A 13 -9.92 7.02 -4.38
C PHE A 13 -8.47 6.60 -4.07
N ALA A 14 -8.10 6.49 -2.79
CA ALA A 14 -6.77 6.03 -2.38
C ALA A 14 -6.47 4.64 -2.96
N GLY A 15 -7.39 3.68 -2.84
CA GLY A 15 -7.22 2.35 -3.44
C GLY A 15 -7.07 2.39 -4.97
N ALA A 16 -7.74 3.32 -5.66
CA ALA A 16 -7.61 3.47 -7.10
C ALA A 16 -6.28 4.08 -7.55
N ILE A 17 -5.66 4.94 -6.72
CA ILE A 17 -4.46 5.69 -7.10
C ILE A 17 -3.17 5.18 -6.46
N HIS A 18 -3.24 4.21 -5.53
CA HIS A 18 -2.11 3.91 -4.64
C HIS A 18 -0.82 3.52 -5.38
N ASP A 19 -0.92 2.95 -6.59
CA ASP A 19 0.22 2.56 -7.44
C ASP A 19 0.24 3.26 -8.83
N VAL A 20 -0.42 4.41 -8.98
CA VAL A 20 -0.48 5.08 -10.29
C VAL A 20 0.91 5.52 -10.76
N ASP A 21 1.28 5.20 -12.01
CA ASP A 21 2.61 5.48 -12.57
C ASP A 21 3.76 4.69 -11.90
N HIS A 22 3.47 3.50 -11.35
CA HIS A 22 4.50 2.58 -10.84
C HIS A 22 5.43 2.09 -11.97
N PRO A 23 6.76 2.25 -11.84
CA PRO A 23 7.72 1.94 -12.90
C PRO A 23 8.07 0.45 -13.00
N GLY A 24 7.55 -0.39 -12.10
CA GLY A 24 7.87 -1.81 -12.01
C GLY A 24 9.17 -2.11 -11.26
N PHE A 25 9.60 -1.19 -10.39
CA PHE A 25 10.78 -1.32 -9.55
C PHE A 25 10.44 -0.92 -8.12
N THR A 26 11.07 -1.57 -7.15
CA THR A 26 10.90 -1.25 -5.73
C THR A 26 11.54 0.09 -5.32
N ASN A 27 11.08 0.69 -4.22
CA ASN A 27 11.73 1.84 -3.58
C ASN A 27 13.23 1.61 -3.35
N HIS A 28 13.62 0.42 -2.89
CA HIS A 28 15.03 0.08 -2.66
C HIS A 28 15.87 0.12 -3.95
N HIS A 29 15.33 -0.40 -5.06
CA HIS A 29 15.99 -0.33 -6.35
C HIS A 29 16.16 1.13 -6.82
N LEU A 30 15.11 1.94 -6.69
CA LEU A 30 15.14 3.36 -7.07
C LEU A 30 16.17 4.17 -6.29
N ILE A 31 16.35 3.86 -5.00
CA ILE A 31 17.35 4.50 -4.13
C ILE A 31 18.76 4.05 -4.52
N ASN A 32 19.00 2.74 -4.63
CA ASN A 32 20.33 2.20 -4.95
C ASN A 32 20.83 2.64 -6.34
N THR A 33 19.92 2.92 -7.26
CA THR A 33 20.25 3.42 -8.61
C THR A 33 20.29 4.93 -8.73
N ASN A 34 20.10 5.68 -7.63
CA ASN A 34 20.04 7.14 -7.59
C ASN A 34 19.05 7.71 -8.62
N SER A 35 17.87 7.11 -8.71
CA SER A 35 16.83 7.56 -9.64
C SER A 35 16.38 8.99 -9.31
N GLU A 36 15.86 9.71 -10.31
CA GLU A 36 15.33 11.07 -10.12
C GLU A 36 14.22 11.12 -9.06
N LEU A 37 13.39 10.07 -8.99
CA LEU A 37 12.34 9.96 -7.98
C LEU A 37 12.93 9.83 -6.56
N ALA A 38 13.94 8.98 -6.37
CA ALA A 38 14.59 8.83 -5.08
C ALA A 38 15.22 10.14 -4.60
N ILE A 39 15.89 10.87 -5.50
CA ILE A 39 16.44 12.20 -5.23
C ILE A 39 15.33 13.21 -4.89
N MET A 40 14.23 13.22 -5.66
CA MET A 40 13.11 14.14 -5.46
C MET A 40 12.43 13.96 -4.10
N TYR A 41 12.27 12.71 -3.67
CA TYR A 41 11.56 12.34 -2.45
C TYR A 41 12.48 12.05 -1.27
N ASN A 42 13.79 12.25 -1.42
CA ASN A 42 14.82 12.09 -0.39
C ASN A 42 14.75 10.70 0.27
N ASP A 43 14.64 9.66 -0.56
CA ASP A 43 14.62 8.24 -0.17
C ASP A 43 13.46 7.79 0.75
N GLU A 44 12.53 8.68 1.08
CA GLU A 44 11.39 8.40 1.97
C GLU A 44 10.12 8.12 1.17
N SER A 45 9.57 6.90 1.28
CA SER A 45 8.30 6.48 0.64
C SER A 45 8.20 6.97 -0.82
N VAL A 46 9.26 6.74 -1.59
CA VAL A 46 9.54 7.39 -2.89
C VAL A 46 8.38 7.19 -3.87
N LEU A 47 7.94 5.94 -4.05
CA LEU A 47 6.84 5.57 -4.92
C LEU A 47 5.50 6.11 -4.41
N GLU A 48 5.21 5.93 -3.13
CA GLU A 48 3.92 6.34 -2.54
C GLU A 48 3.72 7.87 -2.64
N GLN A 49 4.80 8.64 -2.45
CA GLN A 49 4.78 10.09 -2.68
C GLN A 49 4.57 10.44 -4.16
N HIS A 50 5.19 9.70 -5.08
CA HIS A 50 5.01 9.87 -6.52
C HIS A 50 3.57 9.59 -6.96
N HIS A 51 2.99 8.47 -6.53
CA HIS A 51 1.60 8.08 -6.82
C HIS A 51 0.62 9.18 -6.40
N LEU A 52 0.80 9.74 -5.20
CA LEU A 52 0.03 10.89 -4.72
C LEU A 52 0.23 12.13 -5.58
N ALA A 53 1.47 12.47 -5.93
CA ALA A 53 1.78 13.65 -6.73
C ALA A 53 1.11 13.58 -8.11
N VAL A 54 1.22 12.45 -8.81
CA VAL A 54 0.60 12.20 -10.11
C VAL A 54 -0.92 12.31 -10.01
N ALA A 55 -1.56 11.58 -9.09
CA ALA A 55 -3.01 11.58 -8.96
C ALA A 55 -3.59 12.97 -8.67
N PHE A 56 -2.99 13.70 -7.73
CA PHE A 56 -3.45 15.05 -7.41
C PHE A 56 -3.09 16.09 -8.47
N LYS A 57 -2.06 15.84 -9.29
CA LYS A 57 -1.78 16.68 -10.46
C LYS A 57 -2.86 16.50 -11.52
N LEU A 58 -3.29 15.26 -11.79
CA LEU A 58 -4.39 14.97 -12.73
C LEU A 58 -5.70 15.62 -12.30
N LEU A 59 -5.99 15.66 -10.99
CA LEU A 59 -7.17 16.37 -10.46
C LEU A 59 -7.17 17.89 -10.68
N GLN A 60 -6.06 18.50 -11.09
CA GLN A 60 -6.02 19.92 -11.47
C GLN A 60 -6.63 20.18 -12.85
N ASP A 61 -6.73 19.16 -13.70
CA ASP A 61 -7.47 19.26 -14.96
C ASP A 61 -8.97 19.34 -14.67
N SER A 62 -9.63 20.37 -15.20
CA SER A 62 -11.08 20.57 -15.04
C SER A 62 -11.91 19.41 -15.56
N ASN A 63 -11.42 18.67 -16.56
CA ASN A 63 -12.09 17.50 -17.12
C ASN A 63 -11.96 16.26 -16.24
N CYS A 64 -10.96 16.22 -15.34
CA CYS A 64 -10.71 15.10 -14.43
C CYS A 64 -11.18 15.38 -12.99
N ASN A 65 -11.52 16.62 -12.65
CA ASN A 65 -11.84 17.05 -11.29
C ASN A 65 -13.24 16.62 -10.83
N PHE A 66 -13.40 15.34 -10.48
CA PHE A 66 -14.67 14.78 -9.99
C PHE A 66 -15.07 15.31 -8.59
N ILE A 67 -14.14 15.90 -7.84
CA ILE A 67 -14.40 16.51 -6.53
C ILE A 67 -14.86 17.97 -6.62
N VAL A 68 -15.30 18.44 -7.80
CA VAL A 68 -15.70 19.84 -8.07
C VAL A 68 -16.68 20.41 -7.03
N SER A 69 -17.64 19.60 -6.60
CA SER A 69 -18.73 19.95 -5.67
C SER A 69 -18.30 20.04 -4.20
N LEU A 70 -17.12 19.53 -3.84
CA LEU A 70 -16.64 19.57 -2.46
C LEU A 70 -16.24 21.00 -2.07
N ASN A 71 -16.70 21.44 -0.90
CA ASN A 71 -16.26 22.70 -0.33
C ASN A 71 -14.79 22.62 0.15
N ARG A 72 -14.20 23.78 0.48
CA ARG A 72 -12.79 23.88 0.87
C ARG A 72 -12.40 22.95 2.02
N LYS A 73 -13.22 22.84 3.07
CA LYS A 73 -12.94 21.97 4.22
C LYS A 73 -12.99 20.49 3.84
N GLN A 74 -13.97 20.10 3.03
CA GLN A 74 -14.09 18.73 2.53
C GLN A 74 -12.91 18.35 1.63
N ARG A 75 -12.46 19.23 0.74
CA ARG A 75 -11.27 18.98 -0.10
C ARG A 75 -10.00 18.81 0.71
N GLN A 76 -9.80 19.64 1.73
CA GLN A 76 -8.65 19.53 2.63
C GLN A 76 -8.67 18.20 3.38
N LEU A 77 -9.83 17.81 3.91
CA LEU A 77 -9.98 16.52 4.60
C LEU A 77 -9.80 15.34 3.65
N PHE A 78 -10.44 15.35 2.48
CA PHE A 78 -10.29 14.34 1.44
C PHE A 78 -8.82 14.14 1.04
N ARG A 79 -8.11 15.25 0.77
CA ARG A 79 -6.68 15.20 0.44
C ARG A 79 -5.86 14.62 1.58
N LYS A 80 -6.10 15.06 2.82
CA LYS A 80 -5.40 14.55 4.00
C LYS A 80 -5.58 13.04 4.15
N LEU A 81 -6.83 12.57 4.14
CA LEU A 81 -7.16 11.15 4.30
C LEU A 81 -6.52 10.30 3.19
N THR A 82 -6.60 10.76 1.94
CA THR A 82 -5.99 10.06 0.80
C THR A 82 -4.47 9.93 0.96
N ILE A 83 -3.78 11.01 1.35
CA ILE A 83 -2.34 11.00 1.61
C ILE A 83 -2.00 10.01 2.71
N GLU A 84 -2.69 10.07 3.84
CA GLU A 84 -2.46 9.17 4.98
C GLU A 84 -2.67 7.69 4.60
N MET A 85 -3.64 7.38 3.73
CA MET A 85 -3.89 6.01 3.26
C MET A 85 -2.88 5.51 2.25
N VAL A 86 -2.49 6.31 1.25
CA VAL A 86 -1.51 5.86 0.24
C VAL A 86 -0.11 5.77 0.85
N LEU A 87 0.31 6.67 1.74
CA LEU A 87 1.59 6.52 2.44
C LEU A 87 1.63 5.28 3.36
N ALA A 88 0.47 4.78 3.77
CA ALA A 88 0.39 3.57 4.57
C ALA A 88 0.61 2.29 3.75
N THR A 89 0.58 2.32 2.41
CA THR A 89 0.87 1.15 1.57
C THR A 89 2.37 0.88 1.42
N ASP A 90 3.22 1.83 1.84
CA ASP A 90 4.67 1.59 1.93
C ASP A 90 4.94 0.42 2.89
N MET A 91 5.46 -0.69 2.34
CA MET A 91 5.74 -1.91 3.07
C MET A 91 6.75 -1.74 4.21
N SER A 92 7.55 -0.66 4.21
CA SER A 92 8.39 -0.29 5.36
C SER A 92 7.58 0.05 6.62
N LYS A 93 6.31 0.45 6.47
CA LYS A 93 5.40 0.82 7.56
C LYS A 93 4.59 -0.37 8.09
N HIS A 94 4.61 -1.51 7.41
CA HIS A 94 3.77 -2.68 7.72
C HIS A 94 3.79 -3.08 9.20
N MET A 95 4.99 -3.20 9.80
CA MET A 95 5.13 -3.64 11.20
C MET A 95 4.54 -2.63 12.19
N ASN A 96 4.62 -1.33 11.90
CA ASN A 96 4.02 -0.29 12.73
C ASN A 96 2.50 -0.35 12.65
N ILE A 97 1.94 -0.45 11.43
CA ILE A 97 0.49 -0.58 11.20
C ILE A 97 -0.07 -1.80 11.95
N LEU A 98 0.63 -2.94 11.88
CA LEU A 98 0.24 -4.16 12.57
C LEU A 98 0.30 -4.01 14.10
N ALA A 99 1.36 -3.40 14.63
CA ALA A 99 1.49 -3.15 16.07
C ALA A 99 0.36 -2.25 16.58
N ASP A 100 0.09 -1.14 15.87
CA ASP A 100 -0.97 -0.21 16.23
C ASP A 100 -2.35 -0.90 16.18
N LEU A 101 -2.61 -1.75 15.17
CA LEU A 101 -3.84 -2.52 15.06
C LEU A 101 -4.02 -3.48 16.25
N LYS A 102 -2.95 -4.20 16.64
CA LYS A 102 -2.98 -5.10 17.80
C LYS A 102 -3.33 -4.35 19.08
N THR A 103 -2.68 -3.21 19.33
CA THR A 103 -2.96 -2.35 20.48
C THR A 103 -4.42 -1.86 20.47
N MET A 104 -4.95 -1.44 19.32
CA MET A 104 -6.35 -1.04 19.21
C MET A 104 -7.31 -2.18 19.54
N VAL A 105 -7.07 -3.38 18.98
CA VAL A 105 -7.93 -4.56 19.21
C VAL A 105 -7.94 -4.94 20.69
N GLU A 106 -6.78 -4.94 21.36
CA GLU A 106 -6.68 -5.24 22.79
C GLU A 106 -7.44 -4.22 23.65
N ALA A 107 -7.25 -2.92 23.38
CA ALA A 107 -7.95 -1.86 24.11
C ALA A 107 -9.48 -1.97 23.98
N LYS A 108 -9.99 -2.29 22.78
CA LYS A 108 -11.44 -2.40 22.54
C LYS A 108 -12.04 -3.70 23.05
N LYS A 109 -11.29 -4.82 23.08
CA LYS A 109 -11.73 -6.09 23.72
C LYS A 109 -12.00 -5.90 25.21
N VAL A 110 -11.15 -5.15 25.91
CA VAL A 110 -11.30 -4.87 27.35
C VAL A 110 -12.53 -3.99 27.64
N ALA A 111 -12.95 -3.16 26.69
CA ALA A 111 -14.09 -2.24 26.86
C ALA A 111 -15.48 -2.89 26.77
N GLY A 112 -15.59 -4.19 26.41
CA GLY A 112 -16.84 -4.97 26.49
C GLY A 112 -17.98 -4.54 25.55
N SER A 113 -17.74 -3.60 24.63
CA SER A 113 -18.75 -3.12 23.67
C SER A 113 -18.70 -3.94 22.38
N SER A 114 -19.86 -4.48 21.95
CA SER A 114 -20.04 -5.11 20.63
C SER A 114 -20.04 -4.11 19.47
N VAL A 115 -20.07 -2.81 19.77
CA VAL A 115 -20.02 -1.72 18.79
C VAL A 115 -18.68 -1.01 18.91
N LEU A 116 -17.88 -1.03 17.83
CA LEU A 116 -16.65 -0.26 17.69
C LEU A 116 -16.95 1.24 17.74
N THR A 117 -16.81 1.85 18.92
CA THR A 117 -16.76 3.31 19.06
C THR A 117 -15.36 3.76 18.67
N LEU A 118 -15.25 4.43 17.52
CA LEU A 118 -13.98 4.85 16.93
C LEU A 118 -13.91 6.37 16.94
N ASP A 119 -12.89 6.91 17.59
CA ASP A 119 -12.59 8.33 17.48
C ASP A 119 -11.93 8.66 16.13
N LYS A 120 -11.55 9.93 15.91
CA LYS A 120 -10.96 10.35 14.63
C LYS A 120 -9.63 9.65 14.33
N THR A 121 -8.83 9.36 15.34
CA THR A 121 -7.53 8.70 15.22
C THR A 121 -7.74 7.22 14.92
N ASP A 122 -8.65 6.59 15.64
CA ASP A 122 -9.03 5.19 15.42
C ASP A 122 -9.52 4.98 13.97
N ARG A 123 -10.34 5.90 13.45
CA ARG A 123 -10.90 5.81 12.10
C ARG A 123 -9.83 5.85 11.02
N ILE A 124 -8.89 6.79 11.09
CA ILE A 124 -7.83 6.88 10.08
C ILE A 124 -6.92 5.66 10.13
N GLN A 125 -6.58 5.18 11.33
CA GLN A 125 -5.75 4.00 11.49
C GLN A 125 -6.43 2.75 10.89
N ILE A 126 -7.75 2.60 11.08
CA ILE A 126 -8.51 1.52 10.44
C ILE A 126 -8.53 1.70 8.93
N MET A 127 -8.72 2.91 8.41
CA MET A 127 -8.72 3.15 6.96
C MET A 127 -7.35 2.83 6.32
N GLN A 128 -6.26 3.21 6.98
CA GLN A 128 -4.88 2.85 6.59
C GLN A 128 -4.70 1.34 6.56
N THR A 129 -5.09 0.68 7.66
CA THR A 129 -5.07 -0.79 7.76
C THR A 129 -5.89 -1.42 6.63
N MET A 130 -7.11 -0.95 6.38
CA MET A 130 -7.99 -1.50 5.35
C MET A 130 -7.38 -1.45 3.95
N ILE A 131 -6.75 -0.33 3.57
CA ILE A 131 -6.07 -0.21 2.28
C ILE A 131 -4.84 -1.12 2.23
N HIS A 132 -4.02 -1.15 3.30
CA HIS A 132 -2.87 -2.04 3.41
C HIS A 132 -3.24 -3.52 3.27
N LEU A 133 -4.35 -3.93 3.89
CA LEU A 133 -4.87 -5.30 3.80
C LEU A 133 -5.45 -5.61 2.43
N ALA A 134 -6.09 -4.63 1.80
CA ALA A 134 -6.62 -4.78 0.45
C ALA A 134 -5.49 -5.03 -0.55
N ASP A 135 -4.39 -4.31 -0.41
CA ASP A 135 -3.19 -4.46 -1.22
C ASP A 135 -2.53 -5.84 -1.03
N LEU A 136 -2.39 -6.28 0.23
CA LEU A 136 -1.88 -7.62 0.58
C LEU A 136 -2.89 -8.77 0.41
N SER A 137 -4.04 -8.54 -0.22
CA SER A 137 -5.14 -9.52 -0.24
C SER A 137 -4.96 -10.68 -1.21
N ASN A 138 -3.91 -10.68 -2.06
CA ASN A 138 -3.74 -11.71 -3.10
C ASN A 138 -3.78 -13.15 -2.57
N PRO A 139 -3.08 -13.51 -1.48
CA PRO A 139 -3.09 -14.87 -0.94
C PRO A 139 -4.42 -15.30 -0.30
N THR A 140 -5.34 -14.35 -0.06
CA THR A 140 -6.65 -14.63 0.54
C THR A 140 -7.72 -14.91 -0.52
N LYS A 141 -7.40 -14.70 -1.80
CA LYS A 141 -8.32 -14.97 -2.92
C LYS A 141 -8.31 -16.47 -3.27
N PRO A 142 -9.36 -16.95 -3.97
CA PRO A 142 -9.37 -18.30 -4.55
C PRO A 142 -8.08 -18.63 -5.29
N ILE A 143 -7.61 -19.87 -5.14
CA ILE A 143 -6.27 -20.30 -5.58
C ILE A 143 -5.97 -20.01 -7.06
N ASN A 144 -6.99 -20.09 -7.92
CA ASN A 144 -6.89 -19.76 -9.34
C ASN A 144 -6.58 -18.28 -9.58
N LEU A 145 -7.16 -17.36 -8.80
CA LEU A 145 -6.84 -15.94 -8.86
C LEU A 145 -5.48 -15.65 -8.23
N TYR A 146 -5.19 -16.25 -7.07
CA TYR A 146 -3.91 -16.07 -6.40
C TYR A 146 -2.74 -16.46 -7.32
N ASN A 147 -2.83 -17.59 -8.03
CA ASN A 147 -1.80 -18.03 -8.97
C ASN A 147 -1.53 -17.03 -10.10
N ILE A 148 -2.54 -16.29 -10.56
CA ILE A 148 -2.36 -15.22 -11.56
C ILE A 148 -1.52 -14.08 -10.98
N TRP A 149 -1.86 -13.64 -9.76
CA TRP A 149 -1.12 -12.59 -9.07
C TRP A 149 0.32 -12.98 -8.77
N VAL A 150 0.55 -14.22 -8.30
CA VAL A 150 1.91 -14.76 -8.10
C VAL A 150 2.71 -14.71 -9.39
N LYS A 151 2.13 -15.12 -10.52
CA LYS A 151 2.84 -15.06 -11.80
C LYS A 151 3.22 -13.63 -12.18
N ASN A 152 2.30 -12.68 -12.00
CA ASN A 152 2.53 -11.28 -12.38
C ASN A 152 3.62 -10.63 -11.51
N ILE A 153 3.57 -10.80 -10.19
CA ILE A 153 4.58 -10.20 -9.30
C ILE A 153 5.96 -10.82 -9.50
N MET A 154 6.03 -12.13 -9.74
CA MET A 154 7.31 -12.79 -10.02
C MET A 154 7.94 -12.30 -11.33
N GLU A 155 7.13 -12.10 -12.37
CA GLU A 155 7.61 -11.54 -13.64
C GLU A 155 8.15 -10.11 -13.46
N GLU A 156 7.53 -9.29 -12.62
CA GLU A 156 8.03 -7.95 -12.28
C GLU A 156 9.36 -8.00 -11.52
N TYR A 157 9.45 -8.83 -10.47
CA TYR A 157 10.70 -9.04 -9.73
C TYR A 157 11.83 -9.52 -10.63
N TRP A 158 11.53 -10.42 -11.56
CA TRP A 158 12.56 -10.91 -12.47
C TRP A 158 13.02 -9.85 -13.48
N ARG A 159 12.14 -8.94 -13.91
CA ARG A 159 12.55 -7.79 -14.73
C ARG A 159 13.45 -6.84 -13.94
N GLN A 160 13.13 -6.60 -12.66
CA GLN A 160 14.03 -5.85 -11.77
C GLN A 160 15.39 -6.55 -11.66
N GLY A 161 15.41 -7.86 -11.40
CA GLY A 161 16.67 -8.61 -11.26
C GLY A 161 17.52 -8.66 -12.53
N ASP A 162 16.89 -8.73 -13.71
CA ASP A 162 17.61 -8.62 -14.97
C ASP A 162 18.21 -7.23 -15.15
N ARG A 163 17.47 -6.17 -14.78
CA ARG A 163 17.97 -4.80 -14.82
C ARG A 163 19.14 -4.58 -13.85
N GLU A 164 19.06 -5.12 -12.64
CA GLU A 164 20.14 -5.10 -11.65
C GLU A 164 21.39 -5.79 -12.17
N ARG A 165 21.23 -6.96 -12.82
CA ARG A 165 22.32 -7.67 -13.49
C ARG A 165 22.96 -6.85 -14.59
N ASP A 166 22.17 -6.21 -15.45
CA ASP A 166 22.66 -5.36 -16.55
C ASP A 166 23.44 -4.14 -16.05
N LEU A 167 23.05 -3.60 -14.89
CA LEU A 167 23.73 -2.49 -14.22
C LEU A 167 24.97 -2.94 -13.44
N GLY A 168 25.20 -4.25 -13.29
CA GLY A 168 26.32 -4.80 -12.53
C GLY A 168 26.21 -4.58 -11.03
N ILE A 169 24.99 -4.44 -10.49
CA ILE A 169 24.72 -4.32 -9.05
C ILE A 169 24.20 -5.66 -8.50
N ASP A 170 24.22 -5.80 -7.17
CA ASP A 170 23.71 -7.00 -6.51
C ASP A 170 22.22 -7.18 -6.81
N ILE A 171 21.84 -8.41 -7.21
CA ILE A 171 20.45 -8.74 -7.51
C ILE A 171 19.67 -8.81 -6.20
N SER A 172 18.57 -8.07 -6.13
CA SER A 172 17.70 -8.00 -4.97
C SER A 172 17.14 -9.38 -4.58
N PRO A 173 16.86 -9.61 -3.28
CA PRO A 173 16.17 -10.81 -2.85
C PRO A 173 14.89 -11.03 -3.66
N MET A 174 14.63 -12.29 -4.01
CA MET A 174 13.49 -12.72 -4.83
C MET A 174 13.54 -12.35 -6.33
N CYS A 175 14.51 -11.54 -6.77
CA CYS A 175 14.57 -11.02 -8.14
C CYS A 175 15.40 -11.88 -9.11
N ASP A 176 16.21 -12.82 -8.61
CA ASP A 176 16.98 -13.74 -9.48
C ASP A 176 16.13 -14.93 -9.96
N ARG A 177 15.69 -14.87 -11.23
CA ARG A 177 14.93 -15.95 -11.88
C ARG A 177 15.70 -17.27 -12.00
N ASN A 178 17.03 -17.26 -11.88
CA ASN A 178 17.87 -18.47 -12.00
C ASN A 178 18.11 -19.16 -10.65
N ASN A 179 17.79 -18.50 -9.53
CA ASN A 179 18.14 -18.98 -8.19
C ASN A 179 16.98 -18.81 -7.19
N ILE A 180 15.76 -19.20 -7.59
CA ILE A 180 14.58 -19.05 -6.74
C ILE A 180 13.68 -20.27 -6.71
N THR A 181 13.16 -20.58 -5.52
CA THR A 181 12.04 -21.53 -5.35
C THR A 181 10.76 -20.75 -5.07
N ILE A 182 9.94 -20.52 -6.10
CA ILE A 182 8.70 -19.72 -6.01
C ILE A 182 7.82 -20.18 -4.85
N ALA A 183 7.61 -21.49 -4.70
CA ALA A 183 6.76 -22.03 -3.64
C ALA A 183 7.24 -21.66 -2.23
N LYS A 184 8.56 -21.70 -1.97
CA LYS A 184 9.13 -21.31 -0.66
C LYS A 184 9.00 -19.80 -0.44
N SER A 185 9.24 -18.99 -1.47
CA SER A 185 9.08 -17.53 -1.39
C SER A 185 7.64 -17.14 -1.05
N GLN A 186 6.65 -17.75 -1.71
CA GLN A 186 5.24 -17.46 -1.45
C GLN A 186 4.79 -17.93 -0.06
N VAL A 187 5.28 -19.07 0.43
CA VAL A 187 5.05 -19.50 1.82
C VAL A 187 5.64 -18.48 2.80
N ASN A 188 6.85 -17.98 2.56
CA ASN A 188 7.45 -16.96 3.42
C ASN A 188 6.69 -15.63 3.39
N VAL A 189 6.21 -15.19 2.22
CA VAL A 189 5.36 -13.98 2.11
C VAL A 189 4.08 -14.15 2.90
N ILE A 190 3.40 -15.30 2.76
CA ILE A 190 2.20 -15.60 3.54
C ILE A 190 2.53 -15.65 5.04
N ILE A 191 3.63 -16.29 5.44
CA ILE A 191 3.97 -16.42 6.86
C ILE A 191 4.32 -15.06 7.50
N TYR A 192 5.15 -14.29 6.81
CA TYR A 192 5.73 -13.07 7.35
C TYR A 192 4.78 -11.87 7.24
N TYR A 193 4.02 -11.77 6.15
CA TYR A 193 3.13 -10.63 5.89
C TYR A 193 1.63 -11.00 5.98
N GLY A 194 1.26 -12.27 5.83
CA GLY A 194 -0.14 -12.70 5.74
C GLY A 194 -0.72 -13.29 7.03
N THR A 195 -0.02 -14.20 7.71
CA THR A 195 -0.59 -14.96 8.83
C THR A 195 -0.80 -14.14 10.08
N GLU A 196 0.06 -13.15 10.38
CA GLU A 196 -0.18 -12.31 11.56
C GLU A 196 -1.40 -11.41 11.38
N ILE A 197 -1.80 -11.10 10.15
CA ILE A 197 -2.98 -10.28 9.83
C ILE A 197 -4.26 -11.11 9.80
N LEU A 198 -4.22 -12.31 9.22
CA LEU A 198 -5.39 -13.18 9.09
C LEU A 198 -5.89 -13.74 10.43
N ILE A 199 -5.06 -13.73 11.47
CA ILE A 199 -5.47 -14.10 12.85
C ILE A 199 -6.47 -13.08 13.44
N TYR A 200 -6.53 -11.86 12.89
CA TYR A 200 -7.40 -10.78 13.39
C TYR A 200 -8.63 -10.49 12.50
N GLN A 201 -8.86 -11.28 11.44
CA GLN A 201 -10.13 -11.29 10.68
C GLN A 201 -11.12 -12.28 11.32
#